data_AF-A0A7W2TT75-F1
#
_entry.id   AF-A0A7W2TT75-F1
#
_cell.length_a   1.000
_cell.length_b   1.000
_cell.length_c   1.000
_cell.angle_alpha   90.00
_cell.angle_beta   90.00
_cell.angle_gamma   90.00
#
_symmetry.space_group_name_H-M   'P 1'
#
loop_
_entity.id
_entity.type
_entity.pdbx_description
1 polymer ?
#
loop_
_entity_poly.entity_id
_entity_poly.type
_entity_poly.pdbx_seq_one_letter_code
_entity_poly.pdbx_strand_id
1 'polypeptide(L)' 'KQLQGELQTKQYRAQPVKRVEIPKDDGGVRMLGIPAVRDRIVQQTLLNILQPIFDIDFHPSSYGYRPKR' A
#
# COMPACT_ATOMS: atom_id res chain seq x y z
N LYS A 1 -1.94 14.04 14.58
CA LYS A 1 -2.14 13.71 16.02
C LYS A 1 -3.25 12.69 16.23
N GLN A 2 -4.45 12.84 15.64
CA GLN A 2 -5.54 11.87 15.78
C GLN A 2 -5.17 10.45 15.30
N LEU A 3 -4.75 10.28 14.04
CA LEU A 3 -4.42 8.96 13.46
C LEU A 3 -3.35 8.21 14.27
N GLN A 4 -2.33 8.91 14.74
CA GLN A 4 -1.29 8.35 15.61
C GLN A 4 -1.87 7.82 16.92
N GLY A 5 -2.74 8.59 17.58
CA GLY A 5 -3.40 8.17 18.81
C GLY A 5 -4.27 6.93 18.59
N GLU A 6 -5.07 6.91 17.51
CA GLU A 6 -5.91 5.75 17.14
C GLU A 6 -5.08 4.47 16.89
N LEU A 7 -3.89 4.60 16.30
CA LEU A 7 -2.98 3.46 16.10
C LEU A 7 -2.41 2.96 17.42
N GLN A 8 -1.96 3.87 18.29
CA GLN A 8 -1.40 3.52 19.60
C GLN A 8 -2.43 2.86 20.52
N THR A 9 -3.68 3.32 20.49
CA THR A 9 -4.78 2.75 21.28
C THR A 9 -5.45 1.55 20.60
N LYS A 10 -4.96 1.12 19.43
CA LYS A 10 -5.52 0.02 18.61
C LYS A 10 -6.98 0.25 18.19
N GLN A 11 -7.42 1.50 18.10
CA GLN A 11 -8.76 1.90 17.67
C GLN A 11 -8.84 2.21 16.17
N TYR A 12 -7.70 2.33 15.49
CA TYR A 12 -7.66 2.53 14.04
C TYR A 12 -8.47 1.44 13.29
N ARG A 13 -9.38 1.89 12.44
CA ARG A 13 -10.09 1.06 11.46
C ARG A 13 -9.82 1.62 10.06
N ALA A 14 -9.34 0.77 9.17
CA ALA A 14 -9.17 1.12 7.77
C ALA A 14 -10.54 1.37 7.12
N GLN A 15 -10.60 2.33 6.20
CA GLN A 15 -11.83 2.62 5.46
C GLN A 15 -11.94 1.68 4.25
N PRO A 16 -13.18 1.39 3.78
CA PRO A 16 -13.37 0.69 2.52
C PRO A 16 -12.66 1.40 1.35
N VAL A 17 -12.00 0.64 0.48
CA VAL A 17 -11.33 1.21 -0.70
C VAL A 17 -12.35 1.70 -1.72
N LYS A 18 -12.09 2.85 -2.35
CA LYS A 18 -12.94 3.39 -3.43
C LYS A 18 -12.65 2.65 -4.73
N ARG A 19 -13.68 2.09 -5.36
CA ARG A 19 -13.59 1.49 -6.70
C ARG A 19 -13.58 2.59 -7.76
N VAL A 20 -12.61 2.55 -8.66
CA VAL A 20 -12.49 3.47 -9.79
C VAL A 20 -12.19 2.68 -11.05
N GLU A 21 -12.95 2.95 -12.11
CA GLU A 21 -12.73 2.39 -13.43
C GLU A 21 -11.79 3.29 -14.22
N ILE A 22 -10.76 2.70 -14.84
CA ILE A 22 -9.92 3.37 -15.83
C ILE A 22 -9.82 2.50 -17.08
N PRO A 23 -9.77 3.08 -18.29
CA PRO A 23 -9.52 2.33 -19.50
C PRO A 23 -8.12 1.69 -19.48
N LYS A 24 -7.96 0.53 -20.13
CA LYS A 24 -6.65 -0.03 -20.44
C LYS A 24 -6.23 0.35 -21.86
N ASP A 25 -4.92 0.40 -22.09
CA ASP A 25 -4.35 0.72 -23.40
C ASP A 25 -4.67 -0.34 -24.45
N ASP A 26 -4.79 -1.61 -24.05
CA ASP A 26 -5.11 -2.78 -24.89
C ASP A 26 -6.62 -3.07 -24.99
N GLY A 27 -7.46 -2.19 -24.44
CA GLY A 27 -8.90 -2.34 -24.41
C GLY A 27 -9.46 -2.94 -23.11
N GLY A 28 -10.74 -2.67 -22.86
CA GLY A 28 -11.41 -3.02 -21.61
C GLY A 28 -11.11 -2.06 -20.45
N VAL A 29 -11.50 -2.47 -19.24
CA VAL A 29 -11.46 -1.62 -18.04
C VAL A 29 -10.57 -2.25 -16.96
N ARG A 30 -9.79 -1.43 -16.27
CA ARG A 30 -9.06 -1.78 -15.05
C ARG A 30 -9.78 -1.18 -13.85
N MET A 31 -10.16 -2.04 -12.92
CA MET A 31 -10.69 -1.63 -11.62
C MET A 31 -9.54 -1.31 -10.67
N LEU A 32 -9.44 -0.05 -10.24
CA LEU A 32 -8.56 0.36 -9.15
C LEU A 32 -9.31 0.33 -7.82
N GLY A 33 -8.60 -0.04 -6.75
CA GLY A 33 -9.03 0.15 -5.37
C GLY A 33 -8.19 1.25 -4.74
N ILE A 34 -8.75 2.45 -4.60
CA ILE A 34 -8.04 3.61 -4.06
C ILE A 34 -8.34 3.71 -2.55
N PRO A 35 -7.36 3.47 -1.65
CA PRO A 35 -7.56 3.64 -0.21
C PRO A 35 -7.71 5.11 0.17
N ALA A 36 -8.34 5.40 1.30
CA ALA A 36 -8.37 6.75 1.85
C ALA A 36 -6.94 7.26 2.12
N VAL A 37 -6.72 8.58 2.10
CA VAL A 37 -5.38 9.17 2.28
C VAL A 37 -4.74 8.72 3.59
N ARG A 38 -5.51 8.71 4.69
CA ARG A 38 -5.05 8.24 6.00
C ARG A 38 -4.57 6.79 5.97
N ASP A 39 -5.24 5.93 5.21
CA ASP A 39 -4.91 4.51 5.14
C ASP A 39 -3.66 4.29 4.27
N ARG A 40 -3.48 5.09 3.21
CA ARG A 40 -2.24 5.08 2.42
C ARG A 40 -1.03 5.50 3.25
N ILE A 41 -1.20 6.47 4.17
CA ILE A 41 -0.14 6.86 5.11
C ILE A 41 0.25 5.68 6.02
N VAL A 42 -0.74 4.97 6.57
CA VAL A 42 -0.49 3.79 7.42
C VAL A 42 0.21 2.69 6.60
N GLN A 43 -0.30 2.37 5.41
CA GLN A 43 0.29 1.37 4.51
C GLN A 43 1.73 1.70 4.12
N GLN A 44 2.01 2.96 3.76
CA GLN A 44 3.37 3.39 3.41
C GLN A 44 4.30 3.34 4.62
N THR A 45 3.81 3.69 5.81
CA THR A 45 4.61 3.60 7.05
C THR A 45 4.99 2.15 7.33
N LEU A 46 4.05 1.22 7.17
CA LEU A 46 4.32 -0.22 7.28
C LEU A 46 5.34 -0.66 6.23
N LEU A 47 5.18 -0.25 4.97
CA LEU A 47 6.14 -0.57 3.91
C LEU A 47 7.55 -0.08 4.25
N ASN A 48 7.70 1.14 4.74
CA ASN A 48 9.01 1.70 5.11
C ASN A 48 9.71 0.88 6.21
N ILE A 49 8.94 0.26 7.11
CA ILE A 49 9.47 -0.57 8.20
C ILE A 49 9.78 -1.98 7.68
N LEU A 50 8.87 -2.58 6.93
CA LEU A 50 8.95 -3.98 6.50
C LEU A 50 9.92 -4.18 5.33
N GLN A 51 9.99 -3.22 4.41
CA GLN A 51 10.83 -3.33 3.20
C GLN A 51 12.31 -3.59 3.51
N PRO A 52 13.02 -2.86 4.39
CA PRO A 52 14.41 -3.17 4.70
C PRO A 52 14.62 -4.52 5.39
N ILE A 53 13.57 -5.07 6.03
CA ILE A 53 13.61 -6.38 6.69
C ILE A 53 13.48 -7.50 5.64
N PHE A 54 12.53 -7.40 4.71
CA PHE A 54 12.25 -8.47 3.76
C PHE A 54 13.04 -8.38 2.45
N ASP A 55 13.42 -7.18 2.01
CA ASP A 55 14.04 -7.04 0.69
C ASP A 55 15.40 -7.74 0.59
N ILE A 56 16.14 -7.83 1.71
CA ILE A 56 17.43 -8.52 1.78
C ILE A 56 17.31 -10.03 1.56
N ASP A 57 16.18 -10.63 1.96
CA ASP A 57 15.95 -12.07 1.91
C ASP A 57 15.27 -12.52 0.60
N PHE A 58 14.83 -11.57 -0.24
CA PHE A 58 14.21 -11.92 -1.51
C PHE A 58 15.20 -12.58 -2.47
N HIS A 59 14.73 -13.62 -3.16
CA HIS A 59 15.49 -14.34 -4.18
C HIS A 59 16.13 -13.37 -5.19
N PRO A 60 17.38 -13.63 -5.66
CA PRO A 60 18.07 -12.73 -6.58
C PRO A 60 17.30 -12.43 -7.88
N SER A 61 16.48 -13.38 -8.35
CA SER A 61 15.61 -13.24 -9.52
C SER A 61 14.22 -12.66 -9.21
N SER A 62 14.02 -12.06 -8.04
CA SER A 62 12.82 -11.28 -7.71
C SER A 62 13.08 -9.81 -8.06
N TYR A 63 12.28 -9.26 -8.98
CA TYR A 63 12.46 -7.92 -9.55
C TYR A 63 11.31 -6.96 -9.26
N GLY A 64 10.06 -7.42 -9.34
CA GLY A 64 8.89 -6.56 -9.28
C GLY A 64 8.78 -5.78 -7.96
N TYR A 65 8.54 -4.46 -8.07
CA TYR A 65 8.23 -3.55 -6.95
C TYR A 65 9.33 -3.45 -5.88
N ARG A 66 10.58 -3.79 -6.22
CA ARG A 66 11.74 -3.68 -5.32
C ARG A 66 12.54 -2.41 -5.60
N PRO A 67 13.12 -1.75 -4.59
CA PRO A 67 13.97 -0.58 -4.82
C PRO A 67 15.17 -0.95 -5.69
N LYS A 68 15.43 -0.14 -6.74
CA LYS A 68 16.59 -0.27 -7.64
C LYS A 68 16.66 -1.61 -8.42
N ARG A 69 15.52 -2.26 -8.69
CA ARG A 69 15.42 -3.48 -9.51
C ARG A 69 14.30 -3.38 -10.53
#